data_AF-A0A3C1VSN6-F1
#
_entry.id   AF-A0A3C1VSN6-F1
#
_cell.length_a   1.000
_cell.length_b   1.000
_cell.length_c   1.000
_cell.angle_alpha   90.00
_cell.angle_beta   90.00
_cell.angle_gamma   90.00
#
_symmetry.space_group_name_H-M   'P 1'
#
loop_
_entity.id
_entity.type
_entity.pdbx_description
1 polymer ?
#
loop_
_entity_poly.entity_id
_entity_poly.type
_entity_poly.pdbx_seq_one_letter_code
_entity_poly.pdbx_strand_id
1 'polypeptide(L)'
;MEAIQQADDGKFVAGGQTMLPTMKHRLASPSDVIDLGGIAELVGVCVEGDTVIIGAMTTHAAVAASAEVQAAIPALAKLAANIGDPAVRNKGTIGGSIANHDPAADYPAAVIALGATVKTSRREIPGEEFFTDMFETALEEDEIITAVTFPVAEMAAYMKFENPASRYAIVGVFVAKTGGEVRVGVTGATSCAHRGLQLEAALGGQLDASGIDAVELPVENMNSDIHASAEYRAHLVKVMTKRAVEACAQ
;
A
#
# COMPACT_ATOMS: atom_id res chain seq x y z
N MET A 1 -15.30 11.14 16.92
CA MET A 1 -16.10 11.91 15.95
C MET A 1 -16.47 13.30 16.45
N GLU A 2 -16.92 13.47 17.70
CA GLU A 2 -17.21 14.82 18.23
C GLU A 2 -16.04 15.81 18.10
N ALA A 3 -14.81 15.37 18.35
CA ALA A 3 -13.62 16.21 18.25
C ALA A 3 -13.39 16.79 16.83
N ILE A 4 -13.65 16.02 15.76
CA ILE A 4 -13.43 16.50 14.37
C ILE A 4 -14.51 17.51 13.98
N GLN A 5 -15.74 17.32 14.45
CA GLN A 5 -16.88 18.21 14.18
C GLN A 5 -16.79 19.57 14.89
N GLN A 6 -15.96 19.67 15.92
CA GLN A 6 -15.73 20.91 16.68
C GLN A 6 -14.53 21.70 16.18
N ALA A 7 -13.72 21.13 15.29
CA ALA A 7 -12.54 21.77 14.74
C ALA A 7 -12.90 22.59 13.49
N ASP A 8 -12.27 23.75 13.31
CA ASP A 8 -12.44 24.58 12.12
C ASP A 8 -11.79 23.95 10.87
N ASP A 9 -10.62 23.32 11.03
CA ASP A 9 -9.92 22.48 10.04
C ASP A 9 -9.20 21.35 10.78
N GLY A 10 -9.97 20.38 11.26
CA GLY A 10 -9.43 19.24 11.96
C GLY A 10 -8.79 18.22 11.02
N LYS A 11 -7.68 17.60 11.45
CA LYS A 11 -7.08 16.45 10.76
C LYS A 11 -6.80 15.30 11.72
N PHE A 12 -7.19 14.10 11.32
CA PHE A 12 -6.78 12.89 12.00
C PHE A 12 -5.29 12.64 11.82
N VAL A 13 -4.63 12.20 12.88
CA VAL A 13 -3.23 11.80 12.85
C VAL A 13 -3.09 10.41 13.46
N ALA A 14 -2.46 9.53 12.67
CA ALA A 14 -2.03 8.20 13.10
C ALA A 14 -0.58 8.26 13.59
N GLY A 15 0.34 7.54 12.92
CA GLY A 15 1.77 7.54 13.25
C GLY A 15 2.53 8.86 13.10
N GLY A 16 1.91 9.89 12.53
CA GLY A 16 2.49 11.23 12.33
C GLY A 16 3.65 11.32 11.34
N GLN A 17 4.07 10.21 10.71
CA GLN A 17 5.28 10.18 9.87
C GLN A 17 5.15 10.92 8.54
N THR A 18 3.93 11.27 8.12
CA THR A 18 3.69 12.15 6.96
C THR A 18 3.16 13.51 7.41
N MET A 19 2.08 13.53 8.20
CA MET A 19 1.44 14.79 8.62
C MET A 19 2.37 15.72 9.40
N LEU A 20 3.19 15.21 10.34
CA LEU A 20 4.07 16.08 11.13
C LEU A 20 5.19 16.71 10.28
N PRO A 21 5.89 15.98 9.39
CA PRO A 21 6.75 16.60 8.39
C PRO A 21 6.03 17.66 7.53
N THR A 22 4.84 17.37 7.02
CA THR A 22 4.03 18.31 6.22
C THR A 22 3.75 19.60 6.98
N MET A 23 3.37 19.51 8.26
CA MET A 23 3.18 20.67 9.14
C MET A 23 4.49 21.43 9.42
N LYS A 24 5.60 20.72 9.67
CA LYS A 24 6.92 21.35 9.88
C LYS A 24 7.38 22.16 8.66
N HIS A 25 7.03 21.69 7.47
CA HIS A 25 7.27 22.40 6.20
C HIS A 25 6.19 23.44 5.87
N ARG A 26 5.16 23.60 6.71
CA ARG A 26 4.01 24.49 6.53
C ARG A 26 3.22 24.23 5.24
N LEU A 27 3.25 22.98 4.76
CA LEU A 27 2.44 22.53 3.64
C LEU A 27 1.00 22.22 4.08
N ALA A 28 0.78 22.03 5.38
CA ALA A 28 -0.53 21.95 6.03
C ALA A 28 -0.48 22.72 7.36
N SER A 29 -1.59 23.33 7.76
CA SER A 29 -1.73 24.08 9.03
C SER A 29 -3.12 23.87 9.63
N PRO A 30 -3.49 22.62 9.99
CA PRO A 30 -4.79 22.32 10.57
C PRO A 30 -4.99 23.06 11.89
N SER A 31 -6.24 23.40 12.22
CA SER A 31 -6.57 24.02 13.51
C SER A 31 -6.34 23.03 14.65
N ASP A 32 -6.67 21.76 14.41
CA ASP A 32 -6.68 20.69 15.38
C ASP A 32 -6.07 19.42 14.81
N VAL A 33 -5.26 18.76 15.63
CA VAL A 33 -4.70 17.45 15.33
C VAL A 33 -5.33 16.42 16.25
N ILE A 34 -6.08 15.50 15.67
CA ILE A 34 -6.84 14.49 16.40
C ILE A 34 -6.09 13.17 16.34
N ASP A 35 -5.43 12.85 17.45
CA ASP A 35 -4.61 11.65 17.57
C ASP A 35 -5.48 10.39 17.73
N LEU A 36 -5.32 9.44 16.81
CA LEU A 36 -5.98 8.13 16.84
C LEU A 36 -5.25 7.10 17.72
N GLY A 37 -4.04 7.42 18.21
CA GLY A 37 -3.17 6.55 19.01
C GLY A 37 -3.77 6.07 20.32
N GLY A 38 -4.80 6.74 20.84
CA GLY A 38 -5.51 6.34 22.05
C GLY A 38 -6.59 5.26 21.85
N ILE A 39 -6.90 4.87 20.60
CA ILE A 39 -8.01 3.95 20.29
C ILE A 39 -7.46 2.53 20.12
N ALA A 40 -7.51 1.73 21.20
CA ALA A 40 -6.92 0.40 21.24
C ALA A 40 -7.55 -0.58 20.23
N GLU A 41 -8.83 -0.40 19.92
CA GLU A 41 -9.61 -1.21 18.98
C GLU A 41 -9.09 -1.11 17.53
N LEU A 42 -8.33 -0.05 17.22
CA LEU A 42 -7.71 0.14 15.90
C LEU A 42 -6.35 -0.56 15.77
N VAL A 43 -5.87 -1.23 16.82
CA VAL A 43 -4.56 -1.88 16.84
C VAL A 43 -4.72 -3.39 16.95
N GLY A 44 -4.04 -4.13 16.09
CA GLY A 44 -3.96 -5.57 16.19
C GLY A 44 -3.92 -6.28 14.85
N VAL A 45 -3.60 -7.56 14.93
CA VAL A 45 -3.68 -8.51 13.82
C VAL A 45 -4.54 -9.67 14.28
N CYS A 46 -5.48 -10.09 13.45
CA CYS A 46 -6.28 -11.30 13.63
C CYS A 46 -6.27 -12.11 12.33
N VAL A 47 -6.35 -13.43 12.43
CA VAL A 47 -6.54 -14.32 11.27
C VAL A 47 -7.80 -15.13 11.51
N GLU A 48 -8.76 -14.98 10.61
CA GLU A 48 -10.07 -15.63 10.65
C GLU A 48 -10.25 -16.44 9.37
N GLY A 49 -10.04 -17.75 9.45
CA GLY A 49 -10.11 -18.64 8.28
C GLY A 49 -9.04 -18.30 7.25
N ASP A 50 -9.48 -17.86 6.08
CA ASP A 50 -8.67 -17.44 4.94
C ASP A 50 -8.51 -15.92 4.85
N THR A 51 -8.75 -15.19 5.94
CA THR A 51 -8.67 -13.72 5.96
C THR A 51 -7.75 -13.22 7.09
N VAL A 52 -6.81 -12.34 6.73
CA VAL A 52 -5.97 -11.58 7.68
C VAL A 52 -6.59 -10.20 7.89
N ILE A 53 -6.88 -9.83 9.14
CA ILE A 53 -7.46 -8.55 9.54
C ILE A 53 -6.39 -7.75 10.28
N ILE A 54 -6.08 -6.55 9.80
CA ILE A 54 -5.09 -5.66 10.41
C ILE A 54 -5.76 -4.33 10.78
N GLY A 55 -5.75 -3.99 12.06
CA GLY A 55 -6.27 -2.71 12.55
C GLY A 55 -5.47 -1.53 11.98
N ALA A 56 -6.16 -0.44 11.65
CA ALA A 56 -5.59 0.71 10.95
C ALA A 56 -4.38 1.36 11.67
N MET A 57 -4.37 1.31 13.01
CA MET A 57 -3.31 1.86 13.86
C MET A 57 -2.16 0.89 14.13
N THR A 58 -2.18 -0.31 13.52
CA THR A 58 -1.06 -1.27 13.61
C THR A 58 0.15 -0.70 12.89
N THR A 59 1.27 -0.62 13.61
CA THR A 59 2.51 -0.04 13.07
C THR A 59 3.14 -0.94 12.02
N HIS A 60 3.91 -0.37 11.08
CA HIS A 60 4.62 -1.16 10.06
C HIS A 60 5.55 -2.19 10.72
N ALA A 61 6.19 -1.83 11.84
CA ALA A 61 7.02 -2.75 12.62
C ALA A 61 6.20 -3.92 13.20
N ALA A 62 5.00 -3.66 13.73
CA ALA A 62 4.13 -4.71 14.25
C ALA A 62 3.60 -5.63 13.14
N VAL A 63 3.22 -5.07 11.98
CA VAL A 63 2.83 -5.88 10.80
C VAL A 63 3.98 -6.76 10.33
N ALA A 64 5.19 -6.21 10.24
CA ALA A 64 6.39 -6.94 9.82
C ALA A 64 6.77 -8.08 10.78
N ALA A 65 6.55 -7.88 12.09
CA ALA A 65 6.94 -8.82 13.14
C ALA A 65 5.83 -9.80 13.56
N SER A 66 4.58 -9.60 13.12
CA SER A 66 3.46 -10.48 13.49
C SER A 66 3.68 -11.89 12.94
N ALA A 67 3.67 -12.87 13.85
CA ALA A 67 3.78 -14.28 13.49
C ALA A 67 2.58 -14.72 12.62
N GLU A 68 1.41 -14.14 12.88
CA GLU A 68 0.19 -14.37 12.14
C GLU A 68 0.32 -13.88 10.68
N VAL A 69 0.78 -12.63 10.46
CA VAL A 69 1.01 -12.12 9.09
C VAL A 69 2.13 -12.90 8.40
N GLN A 70 3.22 -13.23 9.11
CA GLN A 70 4.32 -14.00 8.55
C GLN A 70 3.91 -15.41 8.13
N ALA A 71 3.00 -16.05 8.87
CA ALA A 71 2.49 -17.37 8.52
C ALA A 71 1.45 -17.31 7.40
N ALA A 72 0.53 -16.33 7.43
CA ALA A 72 -0.58 -16.24 6.51
C ALA A 72 -0.21 -15.58 5.17
N ILE A 73 0.49 -14.44 5.20
CA ILE A 73 0.90 -13.69 4.00
C ILE A 73 2.34 -13.18 4.20
N PRO A 74 3.37 -14.05 4.07
CA PRO A 74 4.77 -13.68 4.30
C PRO A 74 5.23 -12.46 3.48
N ALA A 75 4.69 -12.29 2.26
CA ALA A 75 4.98 -11.15 1.40
C ALA A 75 4.53 -9.81 1.99
N LEU A 76 3.41 -9.77 2.71
CA LEU A 76 2.91 -8.56 3.37
C LEU A 76 3.80 -8.16 4.55
N ALA A 77 4.26 -9.15 5.34
CA ALA A 77 5.23 -8.91 6.40
C ALA A 77 6.57 -8.40 5.84
N LYS A 78 7.08 -9.02 4.76
CA LYS A 78 8.31 -8.60 4.07
C LYS A 78 8.17 -7.19 3.48
N LEU A 79 7.02 -6.84 2.91
CA LEU A 79 6.74 -5.49 2.43
C LEU A 79 6.83 -4.49 3.58
N ALA A 80 6.12 -4.73 4.68
CA ALA A 80 6.11 -3.85 5.84
C ALA A 80 7.52 -3.65 6.45
N ALA A 81 8.35 -4.68 6.42
CA ALA A 81 9.74 -4.63 6.89
C ALA A 81 10.64 -3.70 6.06
N ASN A 82 10.27 -3.43 4.80
CA ASN A 82 11.03 -2.60 3.85
C ASN A 82 10.45 -1.17 3.70
N ILE A 83 9.50 -0.78 4.55
CA ILE A 83 8.99 0.60 4.58
C ILE A 83 9.92 1.47 5.42
N GLY A 84 10.43 2.55 4.85
CA GLY A 84 11.26 3.53 5.58
C GLY A 84 12.42 2.90 6.36
N ASP A 85 12.77 3.53 7.48
CA ASP A 85 13.76 3.03 8.45
C ASP A 85 13.07 2.47 9.73
N PRO A 86 13.82 1.85 10.67
CA PRO A 86 13.23 1.33 11.90
C PRO A 86 12.46 2.38 12.73
N ALA A 87 12.87 3.65 12.75
CA ALA A 87 12.19 4.70 13.50
C ALA A 87 10.84 5.05 12.85
N VAL A 88 10.82 5.18 11.52
CA VAL A 88 9.59 5.35 10.74
C VAL A 88 8.65 4.17 10.98
N ARG A 89 9.14 2.92 10.90
CA ARG A 89 8.28 1.72 11.06
C ARG A 89 7.66 1.57 12.45
N ASN A 90 8.35 2.04 13.48
CA ASN A 90 7.84 1.98 14.85
C ASN A 90 6.71 2.99 15.13
N LYS A 91 6.48 3.95 14.23
CA LYS A 91 5.44 4.96 14.37
C LYS A 91 4.42 4.92 13.25
N GLY A 92 4.86 4.82 12.00
CA GLY A 92 4.00 4.71 10.82
C GLY A 92 3.07 3.50 10.93
N THR A 93 1.82 3.69 10.52
CA THR A 93 0.72 2.74 10.65
C THR A 93 0.19 2.35 9.28
N ILE A 94 -0.29 1.12 9.10
CA ILE A 94 -0.88 0.69 7.82
C ILE A 94 -2.01 1.62 7.35
N GLY A 95 -2.95 1.97 8.24
CA GLY A 95 -4.08 2.84 7.93
C GLY A 95 -3.63 4.24 7.52
N GLY A 96 -2.72 4.85 8.29
CA GLY A 96 -2.13 6.14 7.92
C GLY A 96 -1.41 6.13 6.58
N SER A 97 -0.72 5.03 6.22
CA SER A 97 -0.03 4.92 4.92
C SER A 97 -1.02 4.87 3.75
N ILE A 98 -2.08 4.07 3.86
CA ILE A 98 -3.05 3.94 2.76
C ILE A 98 -4.00 5.13 2.70
N ALA A 99 -4.37 5.75 3.83
CA ALA A 99 -5.19 6.96 3.88
C ALA A 99 -4.47 8.17 3.29
N ASN A 100 -3.16 8.28 3.49
CA ASN A 100 -2.36 9.33 2.85
C ASN A 100 -2.23 9.13 1.34
N HIS A 101 -2.18 7.87 0.90
CA HIS A 101 -2.02 7.49 -0.50
C HIS A 101 -0.92 8.26 -1.25
N ASP A 102 0.30 8.24 -0.69
CA ASP A 102 1.46 8.66 -1.48
C ASP A 102 1.63 7.67 -2.66
N PRO A 103 1.77 8.15 -3.91
CA PRO A 103 1.89 7.28 -5.07
C PRO A 103 3.06 6.29 -5.01
N ALA A 104 4.08 6.56 -4.19
CA ALA A 104 5.25 5.72 -3.99
C ALA A 104 5.17 4.81 -2.75
N ALA A 105 4.06 4.86 -1.99
CA ALA A 105 3.88 4.04 -0.80
C ALA A 105 3.75 2.55 -1.15
N ASP A 106 4.24 1.68 -0.27
CA ASP A 106 4.31 0.24 -0.53
C ASP A 106 2.94 -0.46 -0.39
N TYR A 107 2.18 -0.18 0.69
CA TYR A 107 0.92 -0.88 0.99
C TYR A 107 -0.15 -0.81 -0.10
N PRO A 108 -0.35 0.31 -0.83
CA PRO A 108 -1.32 0.36 -1.92
C PRO A 108 -1.18 -0.78 -2.94
N ALA A 109 0.05 -1.17 -3.29
CA ALA A 109 0.28 -2.30 -4.18
C ALA A 109 -0.23 -3.63 -3.59
N ALA A 110 -0.03 -3.86 -2.28
CA ALA A 110 -0.53 -5.05 -1.60
C ALA A 110 -2.06 -5.05 -1.47
N VAL A 111 -2.66 -3.90 -1.14
CA VAL A 111 -4.12 -3.74 -1.07
C VAL A 111 -4.78 -4.13 -2.39
N ILE A 112 -4.20 -3.68 -3.50
CA ILE A 112 -4.69 -4.00 -4.85
C ILE A 112 -4.44 -5.47 -5.21
N ALA A 113 -3.18 -5.92 -5.12
CA ALA A 113 -2.79 -7.25 -5.59
C ALA A 113 -3.44 -8.37 -4.76
N LEU A 114 -3.58 -8.20 -3.45
CA LEU A 114 -4.24 -9.20 -2.60
C LEU A 114 -5.76 -9.14 -2.74
N GLY A 115 -6.35 -8.15 -3.41
CA GLY A 115 -7.81 -7.98 -3.43
C GLY A 115 -8.36 -7.67 -2.04
N ALA A 116 -7.67 -6.80 -1.31
CA ALA A 116 -8.02 -6.45 0.06
C ALA A 116 -9.32 -5.63 0.11
N THR A 117 -9.93 -5.58 1.29
CA THR A 117 -11.05 -4.67 1.59
C THR A 117 -10.62 -3.69 2.67
N VAL A 118 -10.79 -2.40 2.39
CA VAL A 118 -10.53 -1.33 3.36
C VAL A 118 -11.81 -1.08 4.14
N LYS A 119 -11.76 -1.33 5.45
CA LYS A 119 -12.88 -1.09 6.36
C LYS A 119 -12.74 0.29 6.96
N THR A 120 -13.82 1.06 6.92
CA THR A 120 -13.87 2.41 7.46
C THR A 120 -14.84 2.50 8.63
N SER A 121 -15.02 3.70 9.17
CA SER A 121 -16.06 3.99 10.16
C SER A 121 -17.47 4.01 9.58
N ARG A 122 -17.63 3.94 8.25
CA ARG A 122 -18.94 4.04 7.56
C ARG A 122 -19.27 2.83 6.69
N ARG A 123 -18.27 2.26 6.03
CA ARG A 123 -18.47 1.25 4.98
C ARG A 123 -17.23 0.39 4.78
N GLU A 124 -17.37 -0.59 3.90
CA GLU A 124 -16.26 -1.40 3.39
C GLU A 124 -16.06 -1.06 1.92
N ILE A 125 -14.80 -0.86 1.51
CA ILE A 125 -14.43 -0.41 0.16
C ILE A 125 -13.49 -1.46 -0.45
N PRO A 126 -13.76 -1.99 -1.66
CA PRO A 126 -12.81 -2.82 -2.38
C PRO A 126 -11.48 -2.08 -2.58
N GLY A 127 -10.35 -2.76 -2.35
CA GLY A 127 -9.03 -2.13 -2.40
C GLY A 127 -8.67 -1.52 -3.76
N GLU A 128 -9.23 -2.06 -4.84
CA GLU A 128 -9.11 -1.54 -6.21
C GLU A 128 -9.92 -0.26 -6.46
N GLU A 129 -10.90 0.05 -5.62
CA GLU A 129 -11.71 1.27 -5.68
C GLU A 129 -11.26 2.33 -4.65
N PHE A 130 -10.36 1.97 -3.74
CA PHE A 130 -9.97 2.84 -2.62
C PHE A 130 -9.05 3.99 -3.03
N PHE A 131 -8.22 3.79 -4.06
CA PHE A 131 -7.21 4.75 -4.51
C PHE A 131 -7.67 5.45 -5.79
N THR A 132 -7.99 6.74 -5.72
CA THR A 132 -8.71 7.44 -6.79
C THR A 132 -7.83 8.38 -7.61
N ASP A 133 -6.88 9.07 -6.97
CA ASP A 133 -5.88 9.93 -7.63
C ASP A 133 -4.70 10.19 -6.68
N MET A 134 -3.68 10.91 -7.11
CA MET A 134 -2.51 11.27 -6.29
C MET A 134 -2.91 11.99 -4.99
N PHE A 135 -2.62 11.37 -3.84
CA PHE A 135 -3.05 11.81 -2.51
C PHE A 135 -4.58 11.85 -2.28
N GLU A 136 -5.36 11.22 -3.16
CA GLU A 136 -6.81 11.11 -3.04
C GLU A 136 -7.24 9.65 -2.85
N THR A 137 -8.23 9.45 -1.97
CA THR A 137 -8.82 8.14 -1.71
C THR A 137 -10.33 8.24 -1.73
N ALA A 138 -11.00 7.09 -1.70
CA ALA A 138 -12.45 7.00 -1.57
C ALA A 138 -12.98 7.35 -0.15
N LEU A 139 -12.13 7.82 0.76
CA LEU A 139 -12.57 8.31 2.07
C LEU A 139 -13.37 9.61 1.91
N GLU A 140 -14.53 9.65 2.54
CA GLU A 140 -15.32 10.86 2.72
C GLU A 140 -14.74 11.72 3.86
N GLU A 141 -15.19 12.97 3.92
CA GLU A 141 -14.87 13.85 5.04
C GLU A 141 -15.33 13.22 6.36
N ASP A 142 -14.47 13.32 7.39
CA ASP A 142 -14.63 12.69 8.70
C ASP A 142 -14.72 11.14 8.68
N GLU A 143 -14.34 10.50 7.59
CA GLU A 143 -14.24 9.04 7.51
C GLU A 143 -12.83 8.58 7.91
N ILE A 144 -12.75 7.55 8.75
CA ILE A 144 -11.46 6.95 9.14
C ILE A 144 -11.42 5.50 8.73
N ILE A 145 -10.23 5.01 8.38
CA ILE A 145 -9.98 3.59 8.22
C ILE A 145 -9.92 2.96 9.60
N THR A 146 -10.68 1.88 9.80
CA THR A 146 -10.71 1.11 11.04
C THR A 146 -9.84 -0.14 10.95
N ALA A 147 -9.85 -0.81 9.80
CA ALA A 147 -9.04 -1.99 9.53
C ALA A 147 -8.85 -2.21 8.02
N VAL A 148 -7.94 -3.11 7.66
CA VAL A 148 -7.80 -3.64 6.31
C VAL A 148 -7.84 -5.16 6.39
N THR A 149 -8.65 -5.79 5.54
CA THR A 149 -8.74 -7.24 5.44
C THR A 149 -8.14 -7.75 4.15
N PHE A 150 -7.23 -8.72 4.27
CA PHE A 150 -6.53 -9.33 3.15
C PHE A 150 -6.94 -10.79 3.07
N PRO A 151 -7.45 -11.27 1.93
CA PRO A 151 -7.58 -12.71 1.74
C PRO A 151 -6.17 -13.33 1.68
N VAL A 152 -6.05 -14.54 2.22
CA VAL A 152 -4.81 -15.31 2.23
C VAL A 152 -4.51 -15.76 0.80
N ALA A 153 -3.37 -15.32 0.27
CA ALA A 153 -2.91 -15.67 -1.06
C ALA A 153 -2.21 -17.05 -1.05
N GLU A 154 -2.41 -17.82 -2.11
CA GLU A 154 -1.68 -19.08 -2.37
C GLU A 154 -0.19 -18.81 -2.59
N MET A 155 0.11 -17.74 -3.31
CA MET A 155 1.47 -17.27 -3.60
C MET A 155 1.45 -15.75 -3.65
N ALA A 156 2.47 -15.11 -3.07
CA ALA A 156 2.59 -13.66 -3.13
C ALA A 156 4.06 -13.23 -3.01
N ALA A 157 4.40 -12.13 -3.66
CA ALA A 157 5.69 -11.48 -3.50
C ALA A 157 5.59 -9.98 -3.80
N TYR A 158 6.44 -9.20 -3.11
CA TYR A 158 6.62 -7.78 -3.37
C TYR A 158 8.07 -7.51 -3.75
N MET A 159 8.27 -6.82 -4.86
CA MET A 159 9.59 -6.35 -5.29
C MET A 159 9.56 -4.86 -5.55
N LYS A 160 10.53 -4.15 -4.98
CA LYS A 160 10.68 -2.71 -5.10
C LYS A 160 12.08 -2.33 -5.59
N PHE A 161 12.12 -1.45 -6.58
CA PHE A 161 13.29 -0.64 -6.87
C PHE A 161 13.13 0.69 -6.12
N GLU A 162 13.90 0.85 -5.05
CA GLU A 162 13.73 1.96 -4.11
C GLU A 162 14.71 3.10 -4.37
N ASN A 163 14.27 4.31 -4.06
CA ASN A 163 15.16 5.45 -3.94
C ASN A 163 16.13 5.20 -2.77
N PRO A 164 17.47 5.25 -2.98
CA PRO A 164 18.43 4.89 -1.93
C PRO A 164 18.35 5.77 -0.67
N ALA A 165 17.94 7.04 -0.82
CA ALA A 165 17.88 7.99 0.27
C ALA A 165 16.54 7.92 1.02
N SER A 166 15.43 7.96 0.29
CA SER A 166 14.09 8.01 0.92
C SER A 166 13.48 6.63 1.19
N ARG A 167 13.98 5.57 0.55
CA ARG A 167 13.42 4.20 0.57
C ARG A 167 12.02 4.06 -0.03
N TYR A 168 11.45 5.13 -0.58
CA TYR A 168 10.21 5.07 -1.36
C TYR A 168 10.42 4.30 -2.66
N ALA A 169 9.34 3.72 -3.18
CA ALA A 169 9.39 3.04 -4.47
C ALA A 169 9.58 4.04 -5.60
N ILE A 170 10.65 3.89 -6.39
CA ILE A 170 10.63 4.41 -7.75
C ILE A 170 9.63 3.56 -8.55
N VAL A 171 9.73 2.24 -8.40
CA VAL A 171 8.68 1.31 -8.83
C VAL A 171 8.62 0.15 -7.83
N GLY A 172 7.41 -0.18 -7.40
CA GLY A 172 7.11 -1.38 -6.62
C GLY A 172 6.04 -2.21 -7.31
N VAL A 173 6.20 -3.53 -7.30
CA VAL A 173 5.21 -4.46 -7.85
C VAL A 173 4.92 -5.54 -6.82
N PHE A 174 3.65 -5.68 -6.47
CA PHE A 174 3.13 -6.80 -5.69
C PHE A 174 2.42 -7.75 -6.64
N VAL A 175 2.78 -9.02 -6.63
CA VAL A 175 2.09 -10.07 -7.37
C VAL A 175 1.49 -11.03 -6.36
N ALA A 176 0.22 -11.38 -6.55
CA ALA A 176 -0.46 -12.37 -5.73
C ALA A 176 -1.26 -13.34 -6.59
N LYS A 177 -1.38 -14.58 -6.13
CA LYS A 177 -2.34 -15.55 -6.61
C LYS A 177 -3.30 -15.90 -5.47
N THR A 178 -4.58 -15.57 -5.62
CA THR A 178 -5.60 -15.79 -4.60
C THR A 178 -6.82 -16.43 -5.25
N GLY A 179 -7.25 -17.60 -4.76
CA GLY A 179 -8.41 -18.31 -5.32
C GLY A 179 -8.25 -18.64 -6.81
N GLY A 180 -7.03 -18.93 -7.25
CA GLY A 180 -6.68 -19.16 -8.65
C GLY A 180 -6.50 -17.91 -9.53
N GLU A 181 -6.88 -16.71 -9.08
CA GLU A 181 -6.70 -15.45 -9.83
C GLU A 181 -5.30 -14.88 -9.56
N VAL A 182 -4.57 -14.49 -10.62
CA VAL A 182 -3.32 -13.72 -10.50
C VAL A 182 -3.62 -12.24 -10.63
N ARG A 183 -3.18 -11.45 -9.65
CA ARG A 183 -3.30 -9.99 -9.64
C ARG A 183 -1.94 -9.34 -9.49
N VAL A 184 -1.80 -8.16 -10.09
CA VAL A 184 -0.57 -7.35 -10.05
C VAL A 184 -0.92 -5.95 -9.60
N GLY A 185 -0.41 -5.54 -8.43
CA GLY A 185 -0.49 -4.16 -7.94
C GLY A 185 0.80 -3.42 -8.22
N VAL A 186 0.71 -2.27 -8.88
CA VAL A 186 1.86 -1.41 -9.23
C VAL A 186 1.81 -0.13 -8.41
N THR A 187 2.94 0.27 -7.83
CA THR A 187 3.12 1.53 -7.08
C THR A 187 4.39 2.27 -7.53
N GLY A 188 4.45 3.57 -7.32
CA GLY A 188 5.55 4.47 -7.68
C GLY A 188 5.64 4.82 -9.17
N ALA A 189 5.07 4.01 -10.07
CA ALA A 189 5.23 4.19 -11.51
C ALA A 189 4.38 5.34 -12.10
N THR A 190 3.17 5.53 -11.56
CA THR A 190 2.10 6.42 -12.05
C THR A 190 1.59 7.33 -10.94
N SER A 191 0.61 8.21 -11.22
CA SER A 191 0.03 9.14 -10.24
C SER A 191 -0.65 8.46 -9.06
N CYS A 192 -1.16 7.23 -9.23
CA CYS A 192 -1.73 6.41 -8.17
C CYS A 192 -1.33 4.94 -8.33
N ALA A 193 -1.45 4.16 -7.26
CA ALA A 193 -1.29 2.71 -7.35
C ALA A 193 -2.46 2.08 -8.12
N HIS A 194 -2.19 1.09 -8.98
CA HIS A 194 -3.19 0.53 -9.88
C HIS A 194 -2.99 -0.97 -10.15
N ARG A 195 -4.03 -1.63 -10.67
CA ARG A 195 -3.91 -2.99 -11.22
C ARG A 195 -3.16 -2.97 -12.55
N GLY A 196 -2.13 -3.79 -12.66
CA GLY A 196 -1.40 -4.04 -13.89
C GLY A 196 -2.11 -5.05 -14.79
N LEU A 197 -3.28 -4.72 -15.34
CA LEU A 197 -4.11 -5.66 -16.10
C LEU A 197 -3.37 -6.29 -17.30
N GLN A 198 -2.55 -5.51 -18.03
CA GLN A 198 -1.75 -6.06 -19.13
C GLN A 198 -0.68 -7.05 -18.63
N LEU A 199 -0.14 -6.82 -17.43
CA LEU A 199 0.83 -7.72 -16.79
C LEU A 199 0.14 -9.00 -16.35
N GLU A 200 -1.02 -8.91 -15.71
CA GLU A 200 -1.82 -10.07 -15.29
C GLU A 200 -2.19 -10.97 -16.48
N ALA A 201 -2.62 -10.38 -17.60
CA ALA A 201 -2.91 -11.11 -18.83
C ALA A 201 -1.68 -11.84 -19.36
N ALA A 202 -0.49 -11.20 -19.32
CA ALA A 202 0.76 -11.82 -19.73
C ALA A 202 1.25 -12.92 -18.78
N LEU A 203 0.88 -12.88 -17.49
CA LEU A 203 1.19 -13.92 -16.51
C LEU A 203 0.29 -15.17 -16.63
N GLY A 204 -0.80 -15.09 -17.39
CA GLY A 204 -1.63 -16.23 -17.77
C GLY A 204 -2.27 -17.02 -16.62
N GLY A 205 -2.44 -16.41 -15.43
CA GLY A 205 -2.97 -17.09 -14.23
C GLY A 205 -2.03 -18.13 -13.59
N GLN A 206 -0.84 -18.34 -14.16
CA GLN A 206 0.14 -19.33 -13.73
C GLN A 206 1.44 -18.70 -13.21
N LEU A 207 1.48 -17.36 -13.10
CA LEU A 207 2.70 -16.62 -12.76
C LEU A 207 3.83 -16.93 -13.76
N ASP A 208 3.53 -17.03 -15.06
CA ASP A 208 4.55 -17.18 -16.09
C ASP A 208 5.08 -15.82 -16.54
N ALA A 209 6.33 -15.53 -16.20
CA ALA A 209 6.99 -14.27 -16.54
C ALA A 209 7.45 -14.17 -18.01
N SER A 210 7.36 -15.24 -18.81
CA SER A 210 7.91 -15.31 -20.17
C SER A 210 7.34 -14.24 -21.12
N GLY A 211 6.07 -13.85 -20.93
CA GLY A 211 5.38 -12.84 -21.74
C GLY A 211 5.63 -11.40 -21.33
N ILE A 212 6.26 -11.13 -20.17
CA ILE A 212 6.32 -9.78 -19.59
C ILE A 212 7.10 -8.79 -20.46
N ASP A 213 8.16 -9.23 -21.14
CA ASP A 213 8.97 -8.32 -21.97
C ASP A 213 8.20 -7.71 -23.13
N ALA A 214 7.24 -8.48 -23.68
CA ALA A 214 6.38 -8.08 -24.79
C ALA A 214 5.22 -7.17 -24.36
N VAL A 215 5.01 -6.96 -23.06
CA VAL A 215 3.96 -6.05 -22.58
C VAL A 215 4.32 -4.60 -22.93
N GLU A 216 3.41 -3.95 -23.65
CA GLU A 216 3.44 -2.51 -23.90
C GLU A 216 2.71 -1.80 -22.75
N LEU A 217 3.45 -0.98 -22.01
CA LEU A 217 2.91 -0.14 -20.95
C LEU A 217 2.76 1.30 -21.45
N PRO A 218 1.67 2.01 -21.09
CA PRO A 218 1.43 3.39 -21.52
C PRO A 218 2.42 4.33 -20.82
N VAL A 219 3.52 4.64 -21.50
CA VAL A 219 4.61 5.49 -20.96
C VAL A 219 4.09 6.89 -20.63
N GLU A 220 3.13 7.40 -21.40
CA GLU A 220 2.49 8.69 -21.23
C GLU A 220 1.75 8.85 -19.88
N ASN A 221 1.37 7.73 -19.26
CA ASN A 221 0.72 7.73 -17.95
C ASN A 221 1.73 7.62 -16.78
N MET A 222 3.01 7.39 -17.07
CA MET A 222 4.05 7.22 -16.05
C MET A 222 4.57 8.58 -15.58
N ASN A 223 4.92 8.65 -14.30
CA ASN A 223 5.56 9.84 -13.74
C ASN A 223 6.96 10.03 -14.30
N SER A 224 7.37 11.29 -14.44
CA SER A 224 8.74 11.66 -14.82
C SER A 224 9.24 12.75 -13.86
N ASP A 225 10.39 12.51 -13.24
CA ASP A 225 10.99 13.43 -12.29
C ASP A 225 12.53 13.36 -12.31
N ILE A 226 13.18 14.03 -11.36
CA ILE A 226 14.64 14.06 -11.23
C ILE A 226 15.27 12.68 -10.90
N HIS A 227 14.47 11.68 -10.52
CA HIS A 227 14.92 10.35 -10.12
C HIS A 227 14.76 9.30 -11.22
N ALA A 228 13.73 9.41 -12.05
CA ALA A 228 13.47 8.48 -13.13
C ALA A 228 12.62 9.10 -14.24
N SER A 229 12.93 8.78 -15.50
CA SER A 229 12.05 9.08 -16.62
C SER A 229 10.86 8.13 -16.67
N ALA A 230 9.81 8.52 -17.39
CA ALA A 230 8.63 7.71 -17.65
C ALA A 230 8.99 6.36 -18.30
N GLU A 231 9.90 6.35 -19.29
CA GLU A 231 10.38 5.15 -19.97
C GLU A 231 11.13 4.22 -19.01
N TYR A 232 11.94 4.79 -18.12
CA TYR A 232 12.67 4.01 -17.12
C TYR A 232 11.72 3.37 -16.11
N ARG A 233 10.67 4.09 -15.67
CA ARG A 233 9.61 3.51 -14.81
C ARG A 233 8.86 2.39 -15.52
N ALA A 234 8.45 2.58 -16.77
CA ALA A 234 7.81 1.54 -17.57
C ALA A 234 8.71 0.29 -17.71
N HIS A 235 10.00 0.47 -17.94
CA HIS A 235 10.97 -0.63 -17.93
C HIS A 235 11.04 -1.31 -16.56
N LEU A 236 11.17 -0.54 -15.47
CA LEU A 236 11.26 -1.07 -14.11
C LEU A 236 10.01 -1.84 -13.68
N VAL A 237 8.80 -1.44 -14.11
CA VAL A 237 7.57 -2.19 -13.85
C VAL A 237 7.73 -3.62 -14.37
N LYS A 238 8.19 -3.80 -15.61
CA LYS A 238 8.43 -5.12 -16.18
C LYS A 238 9.49 -5.92 -15.41
N VAL A 239 10.59 -5.27 -15.01
CA VAL A 239 11.67 -5.93 -14.25
C VAL A 239 11.17 -6.36 -12.86
N MET A 240 10.45 -5.49 -12.14
CA MET A 240 9.93 -5.80 -10.81
C MET A 240 8.86 -6.89 -10.86
N THR A 241 7.99 -6.90 -11.88
CA THR A 241 7.03 -8.00 -12.09
C THR A 241 7.74 -9.35 -12.23
N LYS A 242 8.77 -9.43 -13.08
CA LYS A 242 9.54 -10.67 -13.27
C LYS A 242 10.20 -11.16 -11.98
N ARG A 243 10.83 -10.25 -11.24
CA ARG A 243 11.45 -10.58 -9.94
C ARG A 243 10.43 -11.00 -8.89
N ALA A 244 9.25 -10.39 -8.87
CA ALA A 244 8.18 -10.76 -7.95
C ALA A 244 7.67 -12.18 -8.28
N VAL A 245 7.47 -12.49 -9.56
CA VAL A 245 7.14 -13.86 -10.01
C VAL A 245 8.21 -14.88 -9.59
N GLU A 246 9.48 -14.58 -9.82
CA GLU A 246 10.59 -15.45 -9.37
C GLU A 246 10.60 -15.66 -7.85
N ALA A 247 10.25 -14.63 -7.09
CA ALA A 247 10.19 -14.70 -5.62
C ALA A 247 8.94 -15.42 -5.10
N CYS A 248 7.85 -15.53 -5.88
CA CYS A 248 6.70 -16.37 -5.54
C CYS A 248 7.02 -17.87 -5.59
N ALA A 249 8.04 -18.26 -6.36
CA ALA A 249 8.44 -19.66 -6.53
C ALA A 249 9.38 -20.18 -5.42
N GLN A 250 9.74 -19.34 -4.43
CA GLN A 250 10.65 -19.64 -3.32
C GLN A 250 9.90 -19.72 -1.98
#